data_AF-A0A1V4DKU2-F1
#
_entry.id   AF-A0A1V4DKU2-F1
#
_cell.length_a   1.000
_cell.length_b   1.000
_cell.length_c   1.000
_cell.angle_alpha   90.00
_cell.angle_beta   90.00
_cell.angle_gamma   90.00
#
_symmetry.space_group_name_H-M   'P 1'
#
loop_
_entity.id
_entity.type
_entity.pdbx_description
1 polymer ?
#
loop_
_entity_poly.entity_id
_entity_poly.type
_entity_poly.pdbx_seq_one_letter_code
_entity_poly.pdbx_strand_id
1 'polypeptide(L)'
;MSRTAHHVPSRHRTLPAYWSLGLQGPWTGNDVPELRYTNEELARARREGRRPMPRRVVRGFTSYTYPRAMNGRVFSPYERRARAALQAFRSAARLELRAAPVEELVQWAEELDHPPTRHRHQDLW
;
A
#
# COMPACT_ATOMS: atom_id res chain seq x y z
N MET A 1 0.98 2.48 -23.66
CA MET A 1 -0.16 1.72 -23.07
C MET A 1 0.04 1.63 -21.56
N SER A 2 -0.89 2.20 -20.80
CA SER A 2 -0.80 2.32 -19.34
C SER A 2 -1.22 1.00 -18.69
N ARG A 3 -0.33 0.37 -17.92
CA ARG A 3 -0.68 -0.79 -17.09
C ARG A 3 -1.62 -0.30 -15.99
N THR A 4 -2.90 -0.53 -16.20
CA THR A 4 -3.96 -0.43 -15.20
C THR A 4 -3.49 -1.15 -13.94
N ALA A 5 -3.47 -0.47 -12.80
CA ALA A 5 -3.29 -1.12 -11.51
C ALA A 5 -4.42 -2.14 -11.38
N HIS A 6 -4.16 -3.40 -11.74
CA HIS A 6 -5.11 -4.47 -11.61
C HIS A 6 -5.48 -4.54 -10.13
N HIS A 7 -6.75 -4.35 -9.83
CA HIS A 7 -7.34 -4.60 -8.54
C HIS A 7 -7.05 -6.07 -8.19
N VAL A 8 -5.93 -6.33 -7.51
CA VAL A 8 -5.57 -7.67 -7.06
C VAL A 8 -6.64 -8.08 -6.04
N PRO A 9 -7.45 -9.11 -6.30
CA PRO A 9 -8.42 -9.59 -5.32
C PRO A 9 -7.68 -9.97 -4.05
N SER A 10 -8.11 -9.41 -2.92
CA SER A 10 -7.40 -9.52 -1.66
C SER A 10 -7.61 -10.88 -1.00
N ARG A 11 -7.04 -11.94 -1.58
CA ARG A 11 -7.13 -13.31 -1.05
C ARG A 11 -6.53 -13.45 0.37
N HIS A 12 -5.79 -12.44 0.83
CA HIS A 12 -5.10 -12.40 2.13
C HIS A 12 -5.76 -11.44 3.14
N ARG A 13 -6.86 -10.77 2.79
CA ARG A 13 -7.57 -9.91 3.74
C ARG A 13 -8.51 -10.74 4.59
N THR A 14 -8.29 -10.70 5.89
CA THR A 14 -9.24 -11.15 6.90
C THR A 14 -10.11 -9.94 7.31
N LEU A 15 -11.43 -10.04 7.11
CA LEU A 15 -12.41 -9.00 7.48
C LEU A 15 -12.69 -9.03 9.00
N PRO A 16 -12.87 -7.88 9.67
CA PRO A 16 -11.91 -6.79 9.87
C PRO A 16 -11.14 -6.92 11.21
N ALA A 17 -10.06 -6.15 11.38
CA ALA A 17 -9.40 -6.01 12.68
C ALA A 17 -10.35 -5.27 13.64
N TYR A 18 -10.93 -6.02 14.59
CA TYR A 18 -11.85 -5.47 15.58
C TYR A 18 -11.16 -4.38 16.40
N TRP A 19 -11.71 -3.16 16.34
CA TRP A 19 -11.55 -2.21 17.43
C TRP A 19 -12.21 -2.79 18.68
N SER A 20 -11.68 -2.48 19.86
CA SER A 20 -12.34 -2.76 21.15
C SER A 20 -13.75 -2.16 21.26
N LEU A 21 -14.12 -1.24 20.35
CA LEU A 21 -15.41 -0.55 20.27
C LEU A 21 -16.36 -1.09 19.19
N GLY A 22 -16.02 -2.18 18.48
CA GLY A 22 -16.95 -2.83 17.53
C GLY A 22 -17.24 -2.06 16.22
N LEU A 23 -16.48 -1.01 15.92
CA LEU A 23 -16.62 -0.22 14.69
C LEU A 23 -15.68 -0.72 13.58
N GLN A 24 -16.12 -0.62 12.32
CA GLN A 24 -15.26 -0.88 11.16
C GLN A 24 -14.18 0.22 11.06
N GLY A 25 -12.99 -0.06 11.62
CA GLY A 25 -11.84 0.84 11.57
C GLY A 25 -11.07 0.76 10.23
N PRO A 26 -10.21 1.75 9.93
CA PRO A 26 -9.36 1.78 8.73
C PRO A 26 -8.25 0.70 8.74
N TRP A 27 -8.19 -0.14 9.77
CA TRP A 27 -7.19 -1.19 9.91
C TRP A 27 -7.69 -2.46 9.22
N THR A 28 -6.99 -2.87 8.17
CA THR A 28 -7.24 -4.14 7.51
C THR A 28 -6.43 -5.23 8.20
N GLY A 29 -7.09 -6.33 8.58
CA GLY A 29 -6.41 -7.55 9.00
C GLY A 29 -5.86 -8.27 7.77
N ASN A 30 -4.60 -8.68 7.83
CA ASN A 30 -3.94 -9.39 6.75
C ASN A 30 -3.27 -10.64 7.30
N ASP A 31 -3.44 -11.76 6.60
CA ASP A 31 -2.75 -13.01 6.90
C ASP A 31 -1.82 -13.38 5.76
N VAL A 32 -0.53 -13.50 6.09
CA VAL A 32 0.52 -13.89 5.13
C VAL A 32 0.92 -15.33 5.43
N PRO A 33 0.56 -16.30 4.58
CA PRO A 33 1.07 -17.65 4.69
C PRO A 33 2.54 -17.68 4.23
N GLU A 34 3.38 -18.30 5.05
CA GLU A 34 4.79 -18.58 4.77
C GLU A 34 5.04 -20.09 4.86
N LEU A 35 6.00 -20.57 4.10
CA LEU A 35 6.53 -21.94 4.19
C LEU A 35 7.91 -21.88 4.84
N ARG A 36 8.07 -22.48 6.01
CA ARG A 36 9.34 -22.46 6.76
C ARG A 36 9.85 -23.87 7.02
N TYR A 37 11.15 -24.05 6.90
CA TYR A 37 11.83 -25.28 7.32
C TYR A 37 12.32 -25.11 8.75
N THR A 38 12.09 -26.11 9.60
CA THR A 38 12.74 -26.16 10.91
C THR A 38 14.13 -26.76 10.78
N ASN A 39 15.03 -26.41 11.70
CA ASN A 39 16.37 -26.99 11.73
C ASN A 39 16.32 -28.52 11.88
N GLU A 40 15.37 -29.03 12.66
CA GLU A 40 15.12 -30.45 12.85
C GLU A 40 14.75 -31.15 11.54
N GLU A 41 13.84 -30.56 10.76
CA GLU A 41 13.39 -31.11 9.50
C GLU A 41 14.50 -31.08 8.44
N LEU A 42 15.30 -30.01 8.41
CA LEU A 42 16.48 -29.94 7.54
C LEU A 42 17.51 -31.02 7.89
N ALA A 43 17.80 -31.21 9.18
CA ALA A 43 18.72 -32.24 9.66
C ALA A 43 18.20 -33.65 9.40
N ARG A 44 16.90 -33.88 9.59
CA ARG A 44 16.24 -35.15 9.30
C ARG A 44 16.26 -35.47 7.81
N ALA A 45 15.84 -34.53 6.96
CA ALA A 45 15.82 -34.71 5.51
C ALA A 45 17.22 -35.02 4.95
N ARG A 46 18.26 -34.35 5.49
CA ARG A 46 19.66 -34.65 5.16
C ARG A 46 20.07 -36.07 5.55
N ARG A 47 19.71 -36.53 6.76
CA ARG A 47 20.00 -37.90 7.21
C ARG A 47 19.27 -38.96 6.37
N GLU A 48 18.04 -38.68 5.99
CA GLU A 48 17.17 -39.60 5.25
C GLU A 48 17.35 -39.50 3.72
N GLY A 49 18.26 -38.65 3.21
CA GLY A 49 18.52 -38.49 1.78
C GLY A 49 17.32 -37.98 0.97
N ARG A 50 16.36 -37.32 1.64
CA ARG A 50 15.11 -36.85 1.04
C ARG A 50 15.05 -35.34 0.98
N ARG A 51 14.09 -34.82 0.22
CA ARG A 51 13.77 -33.39 0.22
C ARG A 51 13.11 -32.99 1.56
N PRO A 52 13.49 -31.86 2.17
CA PRO A 52 12.83 -31.35 3.37
C PRO A 52 11.41 -30.88 3.05
N MET A 53 10.50 -31.11 4.00
CA MET A 53 9.09 -30.72 3.90
C MET A 53 8.86 -29.42 4.67
N PRO A 54 8.48 -28.31 4.01
CA PRO A 54 8.25 -27.06 4.70
C PRO A 54 6.96 -27.13 5.51
N ARG A 55 6.98 -26.52 6.70
CA ARG A 55 5.78 -26.30 7.51
C ARG A 55 5.13 -24.97 7.11
N ARG A 56 3.80 -24.99 6.95
CA ARG A 56 3.01 -23.77 6.78
C ARG A 56 2.91 -23.01 8.09
N VAL A 57 3.27 -21.73 8.04
CA VAL A 57 3.13 -20.75 9.12
C VAL A 57 2.25 -19.62 8.59
N VAL A 58 1.37 -19.05 9.42
CA VAL A 58 0.55 -17.89 9.04
C VAL A 58 0.90 -16.74 9.97
N ARG A 59 1.24 -15.58 9.40
CA ARG A 59 1.50 -14.36 10.15
C ARG A 59 0.36 -13.37 9.93
N GLY A 60 -0.32 -13.04 11.01
CA GLY A 60 -1.34 -11.99 11.04
C GLY A 60 -0.71 -10.63 11.33
N PHE A 61 -1.11 -9.59 10.59
CA PHE A 61 -0.79 -8.20 10.92
C PHE A 61 -1.92 -7.26 10.53
N THR A 62 -1.98 -6.12 11.22
CA THR A 62 -2.96 -5.07 10.93
C THR A 62 -2.28 -3.91 10.22
N SER A 63 -2.82 -3.48 9.07
CA SER A 63 -2.34 -2.29 8.36
C SER A 63 -3.39 -1.19 8.34
N TYR A 64 -2.99 0.03 8.72
CA TYR A 64 -3.82 1.20 8.53
C TYR A 64 -3.94 1.50 7.04
N THR A 65 -5.14 1.31 6.48
CA THR A 65 -5.48 1.59 5.10
C THR A 65 -6.40 2.80 5.06
N TYR A 66 -5.98 3.88 4.38
CA TYR A 66 -6.76 5.11 4.31
C TYR A 66 -8.16 4.83 3.72
N PRO A 67 -9.25 5.38 4.28
CA PRO A 67 -10.63 5.07 3.87
C PRO A 67 -10.91 5.18 2.36
N ARG A 68 -10.22 6.08 1.64
CA ARG A 68 -10.36 6.21 0.18
C ARG A 68 -9.55 5.22 -0.67
N ALA A 69 -8.55 4.53 -0.13
CA ALA A 69 -7.97 3.37 -0.83
C ALA A 69 -8.99 2.23 -0.97
N MET A 70 -10.10 2.32 -0.23
CA MET A 70 -11.23 1.39 -0.22
C MET A 70 -12.54 2.04 -0.72
N ASN A 71 -12.47 3.15 -1.47
CA ASN A 71 -13.65 3.88 -1.98
C ASN A 71 -14.62 4.41 -0.89
N GLY A 72 -14.14 4.61 0.34
CA GLY A 72 -14.94 5.25 1.41
C GLY A 72 -15.35 6.67 1.02
N ARG A 73 -16.66 6.93 0.98
CA ARG A 73 -17.22 8.26 0.71
C ARG A 73 -17.10 9.14 1.96
N VAL A 74 -15.91 9.66 2.24
CA VAL A 74 -15.75 10.75 3.22
C VAL A 74 -16.03 12.06 2.48
N PHE A 75 -17.11 12.73 2.85
CA PHE A 75 -17.54 13.97 2.19
C PHE A 75 -17.06 15.16 3.02
N SER A 76 -15.82 15.60 2.75
CA SER A 76 -15.25 16.81 3.35
C SER A 76 -14.99 17.86 2.26
N PRO A 77 -15.54 19.09 2.39
CA PRO A 77 -15.31 20.16 1.42
C PRO A 77 -13.84 20.59 1.36
N TYR A 78 -13.09 20.41 2.45
CA TYR A 78 -11.65 20.66 2.52
C TYR A 78 -10.87 19.58 1.76
N GLU A 79 -11.21 18.31 1.95
CA GLU A 79 -10.60 17.19 1.22
C GLU A 79 -10.81 17.32 -0.30
N ARG A 80 -12.02 17.73 -0.73
CA ARG A 80 -12.31 17.96 -2.16
C ARG A 80 -11.40 19.04 -2.74
N ARG A 81 -11.21 20.15 -2.03
CA ARG A 81 -10.37 21.27 -2.47
C ARG A 81 -8.89 20.89 -2.49
N ALA A 82 -8.40 20.27 -1.43
CA ALA A 82 -7.02 19.81 -1.32
C ALA A 82 -6.68 18.79 -2.43
N ARG A 83 -7.59 17.86 -2.74
CA ARG A 83 -7.41 16.92 -3.86
C ARG A 83 -7.45 17.58 -5.22
N ALA A 84 -8.33 18.57 -5.43
CA ALA A 84 -8.37 19.32 -6.68
C ALA A 84 -7.04 20.07 -6.90
N ALA A 85 -6.50 20.69 -5.85
CA ALA A 85 -5.17 21.32 -5.89
C ALA A 85 -4.06 20.32 -6.19
N LEU A 86 -4.06 19.15 -5.52
CA LEU A 86 -3.09 18.09 -5.79
C LEU A 86 -3.19 17.55 -7.23
N GLN A 87 -4.41 17.39 -7.75
CA GLN A 87 -4.63 16.92 -9.13
C GLN A 87 -4.16 17.96 -10.16
N ALA A 88 -4.36 19.24 -9.90
CA ALA A 88 -3.85 20.33 -10.72
C ALA A 88 -2.32 20.33 -10.73
N PHE A 89 -1.69 20.26 -9.56
CA PHE A 89 -0.23 20.16 -9.41
C PHE A 89 0.33 18.95 -10.18
N ARG A 90 -0.21 17.75 -9.96
CA ARG A 90 0.24 16.53 -10.65
C ARG A 90 0.11 16.63 -12.17
N SER A 91 -0.94 17.28 -12.65
CA SER A 91 -1.14 17.48 -14.10
C SER A 91 -0.09 18.43 -14.67
N ALA A 92 0.18 19.55 -13.98
CA ALA A 92 1.20 20.52 -14.38
C ALA A 92 2.61 19.93 -14.33
N ALA A 93 3.00 19.34 -13.20
CA ALA A 93 4.30 18.69 -13.02
C ALA A 93 4.58 17.61 -14.08
N ARG A 94 3.55 16.85 -14.47
CA ARG A 94 3.67 15.84 -15.52
C ARG A 94 3.88 16.45 -16.91
N LEU A 95 3.31 17.63 -17.19
CA LEU A 95 3.55 18.35 -18.44
C LEU A 95 4.98 18.89 -18.47
N GLU A 96 5.45 19.48 -17.38
CA GLU A 96 6.82 20.00 -17.25
C GLU A 96 7.86 18.88 -17.41
N LEU A 97 7.71 17.77 -16.68
CA LEU A 97 8.63 16.62 -16.81
C LEU A 97 8.60 15.95 -18.18
N ARG A 98 7.51 16.09 -18.95
CA ARG A 98 7.45 15.60 -20.33
C ARG A 98 8.13 16.54 -21.32
N ALA A 99 8.23 17.81 -20.98
CA ALA A 99 8.92 18.81 -21.77
C ALA A 99 10.43 18.86 -21.44
N ALA A 100 10.84 18.30 -20.30
CA ALA A 100 12.23 18.23 -19.87
C ALA A 100 13.10 17.40 -20.84
N PRO A 101 14.32 17.86 -21.17
CA PRO A 101 15.34 17.04 -21.81
C PRO A 101 15.66 15.79 -20.96
N VAL A 102 16.03 14.69 -21.60
CA VAL A 102 16.28 13.41 -20.90
C VAL A 102 17.44 13.54 -19.91
N GLU A 103 18.43 14.34 -20.25
CA GLU A 103 19.63 14.61 -19.47
C GLU A 103 19.34 15.42 -18.19
N GLU A 104 18.27 16.23 -18.19
CA GLU A 104 17.91 17.15 -17.11
C GLU A 104 16.68 16.67 -16.30
N LEU A 105 16.06 15.56 -16.70
CA LEU A 105 14.82 15.05 -16.12
C LEU A 105 14.90 14.85 -14.60
N VAL A 106 16.05 14.40 -14.09
CA VAL A 106 16.26 14.17 -12.65
C VAL A 106 16.30 15.51 -11.90
N GLN A 107 17.03 16.49 -12.43
CA GLN A 107 17.11 17.82 -11.82
C GLN A 107 15.75 18.53 -11.82
N TRP A 108 15.02 18.48 -12.93
CA TRP A 108 13.67 19.01 -13.01
C TRP A 108 12.69 18.31 -12.06
N ALA A 109 12.88 17.02 -11.82
CA ALA A 109 12.08 16.27 -10.84
C ALA A 109 12.40 16.67 -9.39
N GLU A 110 13.65 17.04 -9.10
CA GLU A 110 14.06 17.52 -7.77
C GLU A 110 13.61 18.96 -7.51
N GLU A 111 13.57 19.80 -8.54
CA GLU A 111 13.10 21.19 -8.45
C GLU A 111 11.57 21.32 -8.36
N LEU A 112 10.83 20.24 -8.66
CA LEU A 112 9.38 20.20 -8.47
C LEU A 112 9.02 20.25 -6.98
N ASP A 113 8.70 21.45 -6.50
CA ASP A 113 8.23 21.67 -5.13
C ASP A 113 6.84 21.04 -4.93
N HIS A 114 6.83 19.79 -4.44
CA HIS A 114 5.59 19.11 -4.11
C HIS A 114 5.02 19.71 -2.83
N PRO A 115 3.83 20.35 -2.87
CA PRO A 115 3.25 20.91 -1.66
C PRO A 115 3.04 19.79 -0.63
N PRO A 116 3.45 19.99 0.64
CA PRO A 116 3.31 18.95 1.65
C PRO A 116 1.83 18.61 1.81
N THR A 117 1.50 17.33 1.67
CA THR A 117 0.13 16.87 1.81
C THR A 117 -0.24 16.91 3.29
N ARG A 118 -1.01 17.93 3.71
CA ARG A 118 -1.41 18.08 5.11
C ARG A 118 -2.63 17.21 5.38
N HIS A 119 -2.65 16.58 6.55
CA HIS A 119 -3.75 15.74 6.98
C HIS A 119 -4.32 16.29 8.29
N ARG A 120 -5.64 16.42 8.36
CA ARG A 120 -6.35 16.81 9.59
C ARG A 120 -7.58 15.94 9.76
N HIS A 121 -7.76 15.31 10.91
CA HIS A 121 -8.92 14.48 11.24
C HIS A 121 -9.35 13.49 10.13
N GLN A 122 -8.40 12.74 9.56
CA GLN A 122 -8.65 11.77 8.49
C GLN A 122 -9.02 12.37 7.12
N ASP A 123 -8.92 13.69 6.96
CA ASP A 123 -9.07 14.41 5.71
C ASP A 123 -7.74 14.95 5.19
N LEU A 124 -7.65 15.10 3.87
CA LEU A 124 -6.67 15.97 3.23
C LEU A 124 -7.07 17.43 3.48
N TRP A 125 -6.09 18.24 3.88
CA TRP A 125 -6.26 19.64 4.22
C TRP A 125 -5.40 20.53 3.34
#